data_AF-A0A7C4JGN6-F1
#
_entry.id   AF-A0A7C4JGN6-F1
#
_cell.length_a   1.000
_cell.length_b   1.000
_cell.length_c   1.000
_cell.angle_alpha   90.00
_cell.angle_beta   90.00
_cell.angle_gamma   90.00
#
_symmetry.space_group_name_H-M   'P 1'
#
loop_
_entity.id
_entity.type
_entity.pdbx_description
1 polymer ?
#
loop_
_entity_poly.entity_id
_entity_poly.type
_entity_poly.pdbx_seq_one_letter_code
_entity_poly.pdbx_strand_id
1 'polypeptide(L)'
;MKILIAYYSRTGNTEKLAQVIKKELENRGHLVDVEKILPKKEHSFWGWQFIRIFKGECQIQPPKIKNVSKYDAICIGSPNWTRLSLPVAKYLREIKGLEYKRVGFFATSAGPPIFEWYFISAYLLDLTFSQIIEKRKGRIIESILLSSVFKNWSLESDYGKRLIKNFCDKLTTPTFSFKDYLLKQEETKNLRFFAVFLSAFFIISLILQIFKKEFFGWEKFSYLAIVSLSFFILLSTMKEKKFYPFLGSYLGSFSLILLWTFIILFGNFPLTVGKIIHWGYVLIFIIISFLRDPKFVAFSGIISFLGYGILFHFSSAREFLKPPLDLFLIGTTCGIIALFTNSFRKYYSNLLDAYDEIEAEKSVLEVRVRARTKELEQLAANLDQQVKERTKELQERVKELERFQKLALGRELKMIELKKEIEKLKKELEKTR
;
A
#
# COMPACT_ATOMS: atom_id res chain seq x y z
N MET A 1 18.75 4.76 4.09
CA MET A 1 17.78 4.36 3.06
C MET A 1 17.61 5.50 2.07
N LYS A 2 17.30 5.17 0.81
CA LYS A 2 16.84 6.13 -0.20
C LYS A 2 15.32 6.11 -0.26
N ILE A 3 14.69 7.25 0.00
CA ILE A 3 13.23 7.38 0.16
C ILE A 3 12.70 8.36 -0.88
N LEU A 4 11.58 8.03 -1.53
CA LEU A 4 10.85 8.95 -2.40
C LEU A 4 9.61 9.47 -1.68
N ILE A 5 9.40 10.78 -1.64
CA ILE A 5 8.12 11.39 -1.24
C ILE A 5 7.44 11.96 -2.49
N ALA A 6 6.39 11.31 -2.98
CA ALA A 6 5.58 11.79 -4.09
C ALA A 6 4.22 12.28 -3.59
N TYR A 7 3.81 13.51 -3.91
CA TYR A 7 2.55 14.05 -3.41
C TYR A 7 1.84 14.96 -4.41
N TYR A 8 0.51 15.06 -4.27
CA TYR A 8 -0.27 16.13 -4.88
C TYR A 8 -0.83 17.05 -3.78
N SER A 9 -0.89 18.35 -4.05
CA SER A 9 -1.40 19.35 -3.10
C SER A 9 -1.99 20.54 -3.86
N ARG A 10 -3.31 20.72 -3.78
CA ARG A 10 -4.01 21.85 -4.42
C ARG A 10 -3.82 23.16 -3.66
N THR A 11 -3.92 23.12 -2.33
CA THR A 11 -3.93 24.31 -1.46
C THR A 11 -2.70 24.41 -0.55
N GLY A 12 -1.69 23.57 -0.75
CA GLY A 12 -0.44 23.60 0.03
C GLY A 12 -0.44 22.79 1.33
N ASN A 13 -1.60 22.30 1.82
CA ASN A 13 -1.64 21.58 3.10
C ASN A 13 -0.90 20.24 3.07
N THR A 14 -1.14 19.42 2.05
CA THR A 14 -0.44 18.13 1.88
C THR A 14 1.05 18.34 1.61
N GLU A 15 1.39 19.45 0.95
CA GLU A 15 2.78 19.86 0.70
C GLU A 15 3.52 20.21 2.00
N LYS A 16 2.91 20.99 2.90
CA LYS A 16 3.48 21.27 4.22
C LYS A 16 3.77 19.98 5.00
N LEU A 17 2.85 19.01 4.97
CA LEU A 17 3.05 17.70 5.59
C LEU A 17 4.20 16.92 4.93
N ALA A 18 4.28 16.93 3.59
CA ALA A 18 5.38 16.30 2.87
C ALA A 18 6.75 16.88 3.27
N GLN A 19 6.85 18.20 3.42
CA GLN A 19 8.11 18.87 3.83
C GLN A 19 8.51 18.54 5.27
N VAL A 20 7.54 18.39 6.17
CA VAL A 20 7.82 18.03 7.56
C VAL A 20 8.26 16.57 7.67
N ILE A 21 7.61 15.66 6.94
CA ILE A 21 8.05 14.26 6.82
C ILE A 21 9.45 14.18 6.22
N LYS A 22 9.73 14.97 5.17
CA LYS A 22 11.06 15.08 4.57
C LYS A 22 12.11 15.44 5.62
N LYS A 23 11.89 16.55 6.34
CA LYS A 23 12.82 17.04 7.37
C LYS A 23 13.06 16.00 8.47
N GLU A 24 12.01 15.33 8.93
CA GLU A 24 12.10 14.28 9.95
C GLU A 24 12.94 13.09 9.47
N LEU A 25 12.76 12.65 8.21
CA LEU A 25 13.54 11.56 7.62
C LEU A 25 15.00 11.95 7.34
N GLU A 26 15.25 13.17 6.89
CA GLU A 26 16.61 13.70 6.67
C GLU A 26 17.38 13.83 7.99
N ASN A 27 16.72 14.31 9.05
CA ASN A 27 17.29 14.37 10.41
C ASN A 27 17.72 12.99 10.94
N ARG A 28 17.14 11.90 10.41
CA ARG A 28 17.49 10.51 10.73
C ARG A 28 18.58 9.93 9.83
N GLY A 29 19.19 10.76 8.98
CA GLY A 29 20.27 10.36 8.07
C GLY A 29 19.79 9.60 6.84
N HIS A 30 18.54 9.79 6.39
CA HIS A 30 18.04 9.19 5.17
C HIS A 30 18.13 10.15 3.97
N LEU A 31 18.35 9.59 2.78
CA LEU A 31 18.35 10.34 1.53
C LEU A 31 16.92 10.43 1.02
N VAL A 32 16.38 11.65 0.88
CA VAL A 32 14.97 11.86 0.55
C VAL A 32 14.83 12.66 -0.74
N ASP A 33 14.33 12.01 -1.79
CA ASP A 33 13.92 12.67 -3.03
C ASP A 33 12.44 13.06 -2.93
N VAL A 34 12.08 14.25 -3.42
CA VAL A 34 10.70 14.76 -3.36
C VAL A 34 10.16 15.09 -4.75
N GLU A 35 8.96 14.61 -5.05
CA GLU A 35 8.26 14.84 -6.30
C GLU A 35 6.84 15.37 -6.08
N LYS A 36 6.59 16.60 -6.53
CA LYS A 36 5.23 17.15 -6.60
C LYS A 36 4.57 16.72 -7.90
N ILE A 37 3.46 16.00 -7.79
CA ILE A 37 2.64 15.55 -8.91
C ILE A 37 1.81 16.74 -9.39
N LEU A 38 1.91 17.06 -10.68
CA LEU A 38 1.22 18.21 -11.28
C LEU A 38 0.20 17.73 -12.32
N PRO A 39 -1.09 18.09 -12.19
CA PRO A 39 -2.05 17.88 -13.26
C PRO A 39 -1.72 18.79 -14.46
N LYS A 40 -2.09 18.39 -15.68
CA LYS A 40 -1.92 19.27 -16.85
C LYS A 40 -2.79 20.53 -16.76
N LYS A 41 -3.97 20.40 -16.16
CA LYS A 41 -4.90 21.48 -15.87
C LYS A 41 -5.35 21.36 -14.42
N GLU A 42 -5.17 22.44 -13.66
CA GLU A 42 -5.63 22.50 -12.28
C GLU A 42 -7.12 22.91 -12.23
N HIS A 43 -7.83 22.38 -11.24
CA HIS A 43 -9.27 22.58 -11.07
C HIS A 43 -9.61 22.95 -9.62
N SER A 44 -10.77 23.58 -9.42
CA SER A 44 -11.33 23.75 -8.08
C SER A 44 -11.68 22.39 -7.46
N PHE A 45 -11.92 22.36 -6.15
CA PHE A 45 -12.37 21.13 -5.47
C PHE A 45 -13.60 20.51 -6.15
N TRP A 46 -14.63 21.31 -6.44
CA TRP A 46 -15.83 20.86 -7.15
C TRP A 46 -15.55 20.45 -8.59
N GLY A 47 -14.64 21.14 -9.28
CA GLY A 47 -14.17 20.72 -10.60
C GLY A 47 -13.55 19.32 -10.58
N TRP A 48 -12.74 19.01 -9.58
CA TRP A 48 -12.18 17.67 -9.39
C TRP A 48 -13.23 16.60 -9.08
N GLN A 49 -14.25 16.93 -8.29
CA GLN A 49 -15.37 16.01 -8.03
C GLN A 49 -16.19 15.75 -9.31
N PHE A 50 -16.46 16.78 -10.10
CA PHE A 50 -17.15 16.64 -11.38
C PHE A 50 -16.39 15.73 -12.33
N ILE A 51 -15.08 15.96 -12.51
CA ILE A 51 -14.22 15.10 -13.35
C ILE A 51 -14.24 13.65 -12.84
N ARG A 52 -14.19 13.45 -11.52
CA ARG A 52 -14.25 12.10 -10.94
C ARG A 52 -15.55 11.39 -11.30
N ILE A 53 -16.69 12.07 -11.24
CA ILE A 53 -18.01 11.49 -11.50
C ILE A 53 -18.19 11.18 -13.00
N PHE A 54 -17.83 12.11 -13.88
CA PHE A 54 -18.15 11.99 -15.31
C PHE A 54 -17.04 11.42 -16.19
N LYS A 55 -15.76 11.59 -15.80
CA LYS A 55 -14.61 11.12 -16.59
C LYS A 55 -13.83 10.00 -15.90
N GLY A 56 -13.77 10.01 -14.56
CA GLY A 56 -13.06 9.00 -13.77
C GLY A 56 -11.52 9.08 -13.82
N GLU A 57 -10.94 9.90 -14.70
CA GLU A 57 -9.48 10.07 -14.82
C GLU A 57 -9.06 11.50 -15.19
N CYS A 58 -7.77 11.80 -15.00
CA CYS A 58 -7.16 13.06 -15.38
C CYS A 58 -5.79 12.85 -16.03
N GLN A 59 -5.32 13.89 -16.72
CA GLN A 59 -3.97 13.93 -17.28
C GLN A 59 -3.03 14.65 -16.30
N ILE A 60 -1.85 14.06 -16.10
CA ILE A 60 -0.75 14.66 -15.32
C ILE A 60 0.40 15.08 -16.25
N GLN A 61 1.23 15.99 -15.77
CA GLN A 61 2.54 16.23 -16.36
C GLN A 61 3.40 14.96 -16.20
N PRO A 62 4.31 14.66 -17.15
CA PRO A 62 5.15 13.47 -17.05
C PRO A 62 5.89 13.40 -15.72
N PRO A 63 5.79 12.27 -14.99
CA PRO A 63 6.56 12.07 -13.76
C PRO A 63 8.05 12.27 -14.00
N LYS A 64 8.71 13.04 -13.13
CA LYS A 64 10.16 13.17 -13.09
C LYS A 64 10.80 11.82 -12.77
N ILE A 65 10.14 11.02 -11.93
CA ILE A 65 10.60 9.69 -11.53
C ILE A 65 9.60 8.66 -12.02
N LYS A 66 9.92 8.02 -13.16
CA LYS A 66 9.09 6.95 -13.74
C LYS A 66 9.34 5.58 -13.14
N ASN A 67 10.56 5.32 -12.67
CA ASN A 67 10.95 4.04 -12.07
C ASN A 67 11.40 4.26 -10.63
N VAL A 68 10.67 3.66 -9.68
CA VAL A 68 10.92 3.78 -8.24
C VAL A 68 11.72 2.61 -7.66
N SER A 69 12.20 1.66 -8.49
CA SER A 69 12.98 0.50 -8.03
C SER A 69 14.25 0.88 -7.25
N LYS A 70 14.83 2.05 -7.53
CA LYS A 70 16.03 2.57 -6.85
C LYS A 70 15.80 3.05 -5.41
N TYR A 71 14.54 3.15 -4.97
CA TYR A 71 14.19 3.58 -3.62
C TYR A 71 13.90 2.37 -2.73
N ASP A 72 14.25 2.48 -1.45
CA ASP A 72 13.96 1.46 -0.45
C ASP A 72 12.52 1.62 0.08
N ALA A 73 12.03 2.86 0.13
CA ALA A 73 10.67 3.20 0.55
C ALA A 73 10.08 4.36 -0.28
N ILE A 74 8.75 4.37 -0.41
CA ILE A 74 7.99 5.39 -1.14
C ILE A 74 6.88 5.94 -0.21
N CYS A 75 6.88 7.24 0.04
CA CYS A 75 5.79 7.95 0.70
C CYS A 75 4.89 8.57 -0.35
N ILE A 76 3.58 8.31 -0.27
CA ILE A 76 2.56 8.87 -1.16
C ILE A 76 1.69 9.85 -0.39
N GLY A 77 1.60 11.08 -0.88
CA GLY A 77 0.80 12.16 -0.30
C GLY A 77 -0.42 12.50 -1.14
N SER A 78 -1.61 12.54 -0.53
CA SER A 78 -2.84 12.98 -1.20
C SER A 78 -3.72 13.84 -0.28
N PRO A 79 -4.42 14.87 -0.80
CA PRO A 79 -5.54 15.43 -0.07
C PRO A 79 -6.66 14.38 0.06
N ASN A 80 -7.41 14.43 1.17
CA ASN A 80 -8.61 13.62 1.35
C ASN A 80 -9.80 14.25 0.64
N TRP A 81 -10.14 13.73 -0.54
CA TRP A 81 -11.28 14.16 -1.35
C TRP A 81 -12.24 13.00 -1.58
N THR A 82 -12.59 12.33 -0.48
CA THR A 82 -13.38 11.12 -0.38
C THR A 82 -12.71 9.85 -0.90
N ARG A 83 -11.93 9.97 -1.96
CA ARG A 83 -11.10 8.91 -2.53
C ARG A 83 -9.73 9.49 -2.84
N LEU A 84 -8.77 8.64 -3.17
CA LEU A 84 -7.46 9.08 -3.63
C LEU A 84 -7.61 10.13 -4.74
N SER A 85 -6.87 11.23 -4.63
CA SER A 85 -6.97 12.32 -5.61
C SER A 85 -6.62 11.81 -7.01
N LEU A 86 -7.33 12.28 -8.03
CA LEU A 86 -7.14 11.81 -9.40
C LEU A 86 -5.69 11.93 -9.89
N PRO A 87 -4.95 13.03 -9.60
CA PRO A 87 -3.54 13.11 -9.97
C PRO A 87 -2.66 12.02 -9.36
N VAL A 88 -2.85 11.71 -8.07
CA VAL A 88 -2.09 10.66 -7.37
C VAL A 88 -2.48 9.28 -7.89
N ALA A 89 -3.78 9.04 -8.11
CA ALA A 89 -4.24 7.80 -8.71
C ALA A 89 -3.65 7.57 -10.12
N LYS A 90 -3.55 8.63 -10.94
CA LYS A 90 -2.90 8.55 -12.26
C LYS A 90 -1.39 8.30 -12.13
N TYR A 91 -0.71 9.03 -11.24
CA TYR A 91 0.72 8.84 -10.97
C TYR A 91 1.05 7.40 -10.59
N LEU A 92 0.31 6.83 -9.63
CA LEU A 92 0.50 5.44 -9.20
C LEU A 92 0.26 4.42 -10.33
N ARG A 93 -0.56 4.77 -11.33
CA ARG A 93 -0.77 3.93 -12.52
C ARG A 93 0.41 4.01 -13.51
N GLU A 94 1.13 5.12 -13.55
CA GLU A 94 2.22 5.35 -14.51
C GLU A 94 3.59 4.89 -14.01
N ILE A 95 3.86 4.97 -12.70
CA ILE A 95 5.16 4.57 -12.13
C ILE A 95 5.40 3.06 -12.18
N LYS A 96 6.65 2.65 -12.36
CA LYS A 96 7.11 1.25 -12.37
C LYS A 96 8.01 0.99 -11.15
N GLY A 97 8.11 -0.28 -10.73
CA GLY A 97 9.05 -0.69 -9.68
C GLY A 97 8.52 -0.61 -8.24
N LEU A 98 7.19 -0.58 -8.06
CA LEU A 98 6.53 -0.54 -6.73
C LEU A 98 6.47 -1.91 -6.03
N GLU A 99 6.72 -2.99 -6.78
CA GLU A 99 6.61 -4.37 -6.26
C GLU A 99 7.52 -4.58 -5.06
N TYR A 100 6.93 -5.10 -3.98
CA TYR A 100 7.56 -5.38 -2.68
C TYR A 100 8.16 -4.15 -1.99
N LYS A 101 7.97 -2.95 -2.54
CA LYS A 101 8.44 -1.72 -1.93
C LYS A 101 7.59 -1.36 -0.74
N ARG A 102 8.26 -0.76 0.24
CA ARG A 102 7.64 -0.20 1.44
C ARG A 102 6.97 1.12 1.06
N VAL A 103 5.68 1.21 1.31
CA VAL A 103 4.84 2.35 0.96
C VAL A 103 4.27 2.97 2.23
N GLY A 104 4.58 4.24 2.47
CA GLY A 104 3.91 5.05 3.48
C GLY A 104 2.83 5.91 2.84
N PHE A 105 1.67 6.06 3.45
CA PHE A 105 0.64 6.98 2.98
C PHE A 105 0.43 8.12 3.97
N PHE A 106 0.31 9.34 3.45
CA PHE A 106 -0.05 10.49 4.27
C PHE A 106 -1.10 11.33 3.56
N ALA A 107 -2.05 11.82 4.34
CA ALA A 107 -3.13 12.63 3.83
C ALA A 107 -3.50 13.78 4.76
N THR A 108 -4.10 14.80 4.18
CA THR A 108 -4.67 15.94 4.90
C THR A 108 -6.15 16.07 4.60
N SER A 109 -6.98 16.23 5.63
CA SER A 109 -8.41 16.49 5.50
C SER A 109 -8.83 17.80 6.14
N ALA A 110 -10.00 18.32 5.78
CA ALA A 110 -10.61 19.44 6.48
C ALA A 110 -11.16 19.02 7.85
N GLY A 111 -11.76 17.84 7.95
CA GLY A 111 -12.37 17.33 9.19
C GLY A 111 -11.35 16.72 10.18
N PRO A 112 -11.77 16.51 11.44
CA PRO A 112 -11.00 15.75 12.42
C PRO A 112 -10.77 14.30 11.94
N PRO A 113 -9.57 13.72 12.12
CA PRO A 113 -9.25 12.39 11.59
C PRO A 113 -10.21 11.29 12.03
N ILE A 114 -10.63 11.27 13.30
CA ILE A 114 -11.57 10.26 13.84
C ILE A 114 -12.88 10.31 13.06
N PHE A 115 -13.42 11.52 12.90
CA PHE A 115 -14.69 11.72 12.19
C PHE A 115 -14.55 11.35 10.71
N GLU A 116 -13.45 11.72 10.08
CA GLU A 116 -13.16 11.37 8.69
C GLU A 116 -13.05 9.86 8.45
N TRP A 117 -12.40 9.13 9.37
CA TRP A 117 -12.21 7.68 9.26
C TRP A 117 -13.51 6.88 9.34
N TYR A 118 -14.45 7.33 10.15
CA TYR A 118 -15.62 6.52 10.50
C TYR A 118 -16.94 7.07 10.01
N PHE A 119 -17.11 8.38 9.88
CA PHE A 119 -18.39 8.98 9.49
C PHE A 119 -18.40 9.56 8.09
N ILE A 120 -17.22 9.90 7.54
CA ILE A 120 -17.14 10.56 6.24
C ILE A 120 -16.48 9.64 5.20
N SER A 121 -15.16 9.77 5.02
CA SER A 121 -14.57 9.37 3.75
C SER A 121 -13.12 8.91 3.77
N ALA A 122 -12.40 9.06 4.88
CA ALA A 122 -11.02 8.59 4.94
C ALA A 122 -10.92 7.04 4.81
N TYR A 123 -11.96 6.29 5.18
CA TYR A 123 -12.03 4.86 4.86
C TYR A 123 -11.99 4.58 3.35
N LEU A 124 -12.74 5.36 2.55
CA LEU A 124 -12.76 5.23 1.09
C LEU A 124 -11.45 5.71 0.46
N LEU A 125 -10.83 6.74 1.02
CA LEU A 125 -9.48 7.17 0.64
C LEU A 125 -8.47 6.03 0.81
N ASP A 126 -8.41 5.44 2.01
CA ASP A 126 -7.49 4.36 2.32
C ASP A 126 -7.77 3.09 1.51
N LEU A 127 -9.05 2.76 1.29
CA LEU A 127 -9.46 1.62 0.48
C LEU A 127 -9.02 1.80 -0.98
N THR A 128 -9.27 2.96 -1.57
CA THR A 128 -8.88 3.24 -2.97
C THR A 128 -7.36 3.32 -3.16
N PHE A 129 -6.65 3.86 -2.17
CA PHE A 129 -5.20 3.81 -2.13
C PHE A 129 -4.69 2.38 -2.02
N SER A 130 -5.21 1.62 -1.06
CA SER A 130 -4.77 0.25 -0.79
C SER A 130 -4.95 -0.66 -1.98
N GLN A 131 -6.11 -0.58 -2.65
CA GLN A 131 -6.37 -1.35 -3.86
C GLN A 131 -5.36 -1.09 -4.99
N ILE A 132 -4.91 0.15 -5.17
CA ILE A 132 -3.92 0.48 -6.21
C ILE A 132 -2.55 -0.08 -5.84
N ILE A 133 -2.14 0.06 -4.57
CA ILE A 133 -0.83 -0.41 -4.10
C ILE A 133 -0.76 -1.94 -4.07
N GLU A 134 -1.80 -2.61 -3.58
CA GLU A 134 -1.90 -4.08 -3.51
C GLU A 134 -1.89 -4.71 -4.91
N LYS A 135 -2.61 -4.12 -5.88
CA LYS A 135 -2.53 -4.55 -7.29
C LYS A 135 -1.12 -4.45 -7.88
N ARG A 136 -0.27 -3.59 -7.32
CA ARG A 136 1.14 -3.43 -7.70
C ARG A 136 2.11 -4.11 -6.74
N LYS A 137 1.59 -4.99 -5.87
CA LYS A 137 2.36 -5.75 -4.87
C LYS A 137 3.20 -4.87 -3.92
N GLY A 138 2.82 -3.60 -3.72
CA GLY A 138 3.47 -2.73 -2.74
C GLY A 138 2.98 -3.00 -1.32
N ARG A 139 3.78 -2.62 -0.31
CA ARG A 139 3.51 -2.86 1.11
C ARG A 139 3.23 -1.59 1.86
N ILE A 140 1.96 -1.36 2.19
CA ILE A 140 1.52 -0.21 2.96
C ILE A 140 1.92 -0.36 4.43
N ILE A 141 3.02 0.26 4.83
CA ILE A 141 3.60 0.13 6.18
C ILE A 141 2.80 0.92 7.22
N GLU A 142 2.42 2.15 6.87
CA GLU A 142 1.66 3.04 7.74
C GLU A 142 0.90 4.07 6.92
N SER A 143 -0.25 4.50 7.44
CA SER A 143 -1.09 5.53 6.85
C SER A 143 -1.46 6.59 7.91
N ILE A 144 -1.14 7.85 7.66
CA ILE A 144 -1.48 8.95 8.57
C ILE A 144 -2.46 9.94 7.93
N LEU A 145 -3.35 10.48 8.76
CA LEU A 145 -4.32 11.50 8.38
C LEU A 145 -4.27 12.64 9.41
N LEU A 146 -4.00 13.85 8.92
CA LEU A 146 -4.02 15.07 9.73
C LEU A 146 -5.11 16.02 9.26
N SER A 147 -5.57 16.87 10.18
CA SER A 147 -6.52 17.93 9.87
C SER A 147 -5.78 19.19 9.45
N SER A 148 -6.25 19.86 8.40
CA SER A 148 -5.75 21.17 7.99
C SER A 148 -6.51 22.35 8.60
N VAL A 149 -7.64 22.12 9.26
CA VAL A 149 -8.50 23.18 9.81
C VAL A 149 -8.47 23.18 11.34
N PHE A 150 -8.67 22.01 11.95
CA PHE A 150 -8.70 21.87 13.41
C PHE A 150 -7.29 21.78 13.99
N LYS A 151 -6.95 22.74 14.88
CA LYS A 151 -5.63 22.86 15.52
C LYS A 151 -5.22 21.61 16.31
N ASN A 152 -6.13 20.97 17.03
CA ASN A 152 -5.82 19.80 17.89
C ASN A 152 -5.32 18.57 17.12
N TRP A 153 -5.63 18.47 15.83
CA TRP A 153 -5.17 17.37 14.96
C TRP A 153 -4.32 17.88 13.79
N SER A 154 -3.81 19.10 13.91
CA SER A 154 -2.97 19.75 12.91
C SER A 154 -1.54 19.23 12.96
N LEU A 155 -0.74 19.65 11.99
CA LEU A 155 0.67 19.31 11.91
C LEU A 155 1.49 19.81 13.11
N GLU A 156 1.10 20.94 13.71
CA GLU A 156 1.82 21.57 14.83
C GLU A 156 1.41 21.00 16.20
N SER A 157 0.28 20.28 16.26
CA SER A 157 -0.22 19.66 17.48
C SER A 157 0.65 18.49 17.96
N ASP A 158 0.55 18.16 19.24
CA ASP A 158 1.21 16.98 19.81
C ASP A 158 0.71 15.68 19.15
N TYR A 159 -0.56 15.65 18.77
CA TYR A 159 -1.14 14.55 17.98
C TYR A 159 -0.41 14.40 16.63
N GLY A 160 -0.24 15.51 15.90
CA GLY A 160 0.44 15.53 14.61
C GLY A 160 1.90 15.14 14.70
N LYS A 161 2.65 15.75 15.62
CA LYS A 161 4.07 15.45 15.87
C LYS A 161 4.29 13.98 16.21
N ARG A 162 3.46 13.43 17.12
CA ARG A 162 3.53 12.02 17.51
C ARG A 162 3.24 11.08 16.34
N LEU A 163 2.23 11.38 15.52
CA LEU A 163 1.90 10.57 14.35
C LEU A 163 3.00 10.60 13.29
N ILE A 164 3.57 11.77 13.00
CA ILE A 164 4.66 11.91 12.02
C ILE A 164 5.89 11.14 12.48
N LYS A 165 6.25 11.25 13.77
CA LYS A 165 7.36 10.49 14.35
C LYS A 165 7.13 8.98 14.21
N ASN A 166 5.98 8.49 14.67
CA ASN A 166 5.60 7.08 14.56
C ASN A 166 5.55 6.58 13.10
N PHE A 167 5.08 7.42 12.17
CA PHE A 167 5.07 7.12 10.74
C PHE A 167 6.48 6.91 10.22
N CYS A 168 7.41 7.83 10.52
CA CYS A 168 8.80 7.74 10.11
C CYS A 168 9.50 6.54 10.78
N ASP A 169 9.28 6.31 12.08
CA ASP A 169 9.81 5.15 12.81
C ASP A 169 9.41 3.84 12.11
N LYS A 170 8.11 3.68 11.84
CA LYS A 170 7.60 2.48 11.18
C LYS A 170 8.12 2.32 9.76
N LEU A 171 8.20 3.40 9.00
CA LEU A 171 8.69 3.37 7.62
C LEU A 171 10.16 2.95 7.52
N THR A 172 10.95 3.13 8.59
CA THR A 172 12.37 2.78 8.59
C THR A 172 12.63 1.43 9.27
N THR A 173 11.81 1.01 10.24
CA THR A 173 11.95 -0.31 10.91
C THR A 173 11.85 -1.49 9.93
N PRO A 174 12.75 -2.49 9.95
CA PRO A 174 12.64 -3.64 9.05
C PRO A 174 11.35 -4.44 9.29
N THR A 175 10.68 -4.87 8.21
CA THR A 175 9.55 -5.80 8.27
C THR A 175 10.04 -7.23 8.08
N PHE A 176 9.68 -8.13 9.00
CA PHE A 176 10.29 -9.46 9.13
C PHE A 176 9.68 -10.56 8.21
N SER A 177 8.50 -10.36 7.61
CA SER A 177 7.90 -11.27 6.60
C SER A 177 6.71 -10.58 5.88
N PHE A 178 6.38 -11.00 4.64
CA PHE A 178 5.20 -10.54 3.90
C PHE A 178 3.91 -11.12 4.49
N LYS A 179 3.93 -12.38 4.93
CA LYS A 179 2.80 -13.01 5.65
C LYS A 179 2.45 -12.24 6.91
N ASP A 180 3.43 -11.96 7.76
CA ASP A 180 3.20 -11.21 9.01
C ASP A 180 2.67 -9.79 8.74
N TYR A 181 3.19 -9.16 7.69
CA TYR A 181 2.72 -7.87 7.20
C TYR A 181 1.24 -7.92 6.81
N LEU A 182 0.83 -8.90 6.00
CA LEU A 182 -0.56 -9.03 5.53
C LEU A 182 -1.52 -9.41 6.66
N LEU A 183 -1.13 -10.31 7.56
CA LEU A 183 -1.93 -10.69 8.73
C LEU A 183 -2.21 -9.48 9.63
N LYS A 184 -1.18 -8.67 9.91
CA LYS A 184 -1.33 -7.44 10.71
C LYS A 184 -2.22 -6.40 10.03
N GLN A 185 -2.12 -6.30 8.70
CA GLN A 185 -2.96 -5.40 7.92
C GLN A 185 -4.43 -5.85 7.96
N GLU A 186 -4.67 -7.16 7.88
CA GLU A 186 -6.00 -7.77 7.94
C GLU A 186 -6.66 -7.54 9.31
N GLU A 187 -5.96 -7.76 10.42
CA GLU A 187 -6.48 -7.44 11.76
C GLU A 187 -6.91 -5.96 11.88
N THR A 188 -6.10 -5.06 11.35
CA THR A 188 -6.39 -3.61 11.39
C THR A 188 -7.58 -3.24 10.49
N LYS A 189 -7.73 -3.92 9.35
CA LYS A 189 -8.87 -3.75 8.44
C LYS A 189 -10.16 -4.27 9.06
N ASN A 190 -10.12 -5.43 9.73
CA ASN A 190 -11.25 -6.07 10.40
C ASN A 190 -11.86 -5.17 11.48
N LEU A 191 -11.04 -4.64 12.38
CA LEU A 191 -11.51 -3.74 13.44
C LEU A 191 -12.15 -2.46 12.86
N ARG A 192 -11.55 -1.93 11.79
CA ARG A 192 -12.06 -0.73 11.11
C ARG A 192 -13.39 -1.01 10.40
N PHE A 193 -13.54 -2.18 9.79
CA PHE A 193 -14.77 -2.60 9.14
C PHE A 193 -15.96 -2.52 10.09
N PHE A 194 -15.83 -3.08 11.30
CA PHE A 194 -16.89 -3.01 12.30
C PHE A 194 -17.24 -1.58 12.71
N ALA A 195 -16.24 -0.73 12.98
CA ALA A 195 -16.49 0.65 13.36
C ALA A 195 -17.19 1.45 12.24
N VAL A 196 -16.79 1.25 10.98
CA VAL A 196 -17.43 1.87 9.81
C VAL A 196 -18.83 1.31 9.56
N PHE A 197 -19.04 0.00 9.78
CA PHE A 197 -20.35 -0.61 9.66
C PHE A 197 -21.33 -0.03 10.69
N LEU A 198 -20.91 0.08 11.95
CA LEU A 198 -21.74 0.63 13.03
C LEU A 198 -22.06 2.11 12.81
N SER A 199 -21.10 2.92 12.35
CA SER A 199 -21.35 4.32 12.05
C SER A 199 -22.29 4.49 10.85
N ALA A 200 -22.11 3.70 9.78
CA ALA A 200 -23.00 3.70 8.62
C ALA A 200 -24.41 3.24 9.00
N PHE A 201 -24.53 2.17 9.79
CA PHE A 201 -25.80 1.69 10.32
C PHE A 201 -26.50 2.77 11.14
N PHE A 202 -25.77 3.43 12.04
CA PHE A 202 -26.30 4.53 12.84
C PHE A 202 -26.83 5.67 11.96
N ILE A 203 -26.03 6.16 10.99
CA ILE A 203 -26.45 7.24 10.08
C ILE A 203 -27.69 6.84 9.29
N ILE A 204 -27.71 5.65 8.69
CA ILE A 204 -28.85 5.16 7.89
C ILE A 204 -30.09 5.03 8.78
N SER A 205 -29.95 4.47 9.99
CA SER A 205 -31.05 4.34 10.94
C SER A 205 -31.62 5.70 11.36
N LEU A 206 -30.76 6.70 11.57
CA LEU A 206 -31.17 8.07 11.91
C LEU A 206 -31.91 8.74 10.75
N ILE A 207 -31.40 8.61 9.51
CA ILE A 207 -32.06 9.11 8.31
C ILE A 207 -33.44 8.45 8.18
N LEU A 208 -33.51 7.12 8.29
CA LEU A 208 -34.79 6.40 8.22
C LEU A 208 -35.76 6.85 9.32
N GLN A 209 -35.29 7.06 10.54
CA GLN A 209 -36.12 7.54 11.66
C GLN A 209 -36.67 8.96 11.42
N ILE A 210 -35.87 9.85 10.81
CA ILE A 210 -36.28 11.23 10.49
C ILE A 210 -37.30 11.24 9.34
N PHE A 211 -37.08 10.45 8.29
CA PHE A 211 -37.92 10.47 7.07
C PHE A 211 -39.12 9.51 7.12
N LYS A 212 -39.04 8.42 7.88
CA LYS A 212 -40.12 7.45 8.08
C LYS A 212 -40.41 7.34 9.58
N LYS A 213 -41.42 8.08 10.05
CA LYS A 213 -41.86 8.14 11.46
C LYS A 213 -42.34 6.80 12.06
N GLU A 214 -42.33 5.70 11.31
CA GLU A 214 -43.06 4.47 11.65
C GLU A 214 -42.20 3.29 12.13
N PHE A 215 -40.86 3.31 11.97
CA PHE A 215 -40.05 2.11 12.23
C PHE A 215 -39.79 1.86 13.72
N PHE A 216 -39.47 2.92 14.49
CA PHE A 216 -39.35 2.89 15.95
C PHE A 216 -39.97 4.16 16.55
N GLY A 217 -40.48 4.08 17.78
CA GLY A 217 -40.71 5.29 18.59
C GLY A 217 -39.37 5.92 19.01
N TRP A 218 -39.31 7.25 19.18
CA TRP A 218 -38.07 7.97 19.52
C TRP A 218 -37.35 7.43 20.76
N GLU A 219 -38.09 6.99 21.77
CA GLU A 219 -37.54 6.35 22.97
C GLU A 219 -36.80 5.05 22.63
N LYS A 220 -37.44 4.14 21.88
CA LYS A 220 -36.84 2.87 21.44
C LYS A 220 -35.62 3.09 20.54
N PHE A 221 -35.71 4.07 19.64
CA PHE A 221 -34.59 4.46 18.78
C PHE A 221 -33.40 4.99 19.60
N SER A 222 -33.64 5.72 20.68
CA SER A 222 -32.58 6.26 21.55
C SER A 222 -31.73 5.15 22.17
N TYR A 223 -32.33 4.02 22.57
CA TYR A 223 -31.59 2.87 23.07
C TYR A 223 -30.71 2.24 21.98
N LEU A 224 -31.25 2.04 20.78
CA LEU A 224 -30.49 1.52 19.63
C LEU A 224 -29.31 2.45 19.28
N ALA A 225 -29.55 3.76 19.29
CA ALA A 225 -28.57 4.80 19.04
C ALA A 225 -27.44 4.76 20.08
N ILE A 226 -27.78 4.72 21.37
CA ILE A 226 -26.81 4.67 22.48
C ILE A 226 -25.95 3.41 22.35
N VAL A 227 -26.57 2.24 22.17
CA VAL A 227 -25.85 0.97 22.02
C VAL A 227 -24.88 1.02 20.84
N SER A 228 -25.34 1.45 19.66
CA SER A 228 -24.50 1.57 18.46
C SER A 228 -23.33 2.53 18.66
N LEU A 229 -23.58 3.70 19.27
CA LEU A 229 -22.56 4.70 19.55
C LEU A 229 -21.53 4.22 20.59
N SER A 230 -21.96 3.51 21.64
CA SER A 230 -21.05 2.96 22.65
C SER A 230 -20.09 1.94 22.04
N PHE A 231 -20.58 0.99 21.23
CA PHE A 231 -19.70 0.05 20.53
C PHE A 231 -18.78 0.73 19.54
N PHE A 232 -19.29 1.72 18.82
CA PHE A 232 -18.49 2.52 17.90
C PHE A 232 -17.32 3.23 18.60
N ILE A 233 -17.57 3.90 19.73
CA ILE A 233 -16.54 4.59 20.53
C ILE A 233 -15.52 3.58 21.06
N LEU A 234 -15.99 2.44 21.58
CA LEU A 234 -15.11 1.41 22.12
C LEU A 234 -14.19 0.81 21.04
N LEU A 235 -14.73 0.44 19.88
CA LEU A 235 -13.93 -0.11 18.77
C LEU A 235 -12.94 0.93 18.22
N SER A 236 -13.35 2.20 18.12
CA SER A 236 -12.49 3.29 17.65
C SER A 236 -11.33 3.55 18.61
N THR A 237 -11.60 3.57 19.92
CA THR A 237 -10.56 3.77 20.95
C THR A 237 -9.60 2.58 21.02
N MET A 238 -10.08 1.34 20.88
CA MET A 238 -9.22 0.15 20.80
C MET A 238 -8.26 0.22 19.62
N LYS A 239 -8.73 0.69 18.45
CA LYS A 239 -7.88 0.87 17.27
C LYS A 239 -6.83 1.96 17.49
N GLU A 240 -7.23 3.12 18.02
CA GLU A 240 -6.32 4.25 18.23
C GLU A 240 -5.23 3.93 19.25
N LYS A 241 -5.60 3.27 20.35
CA LYS A 241 -4.66 2.82 21.38
C LYS A 241 -3.91 1.54 21.00
N LYS A 242 -4.25 0.91 19.87
CA LYS A 242 -3.74 -0.41 19.43
C LYS A 242 -3.86 -1.47 20.53
N PHE A 243 -4.93 -1.36 21.32
CA PHE A 243 -5.15 -2.20 22.50
C PHE A 243 -5.88 -3.47 22.06
N TYR A 244 -5.22 -4.62 22.17
CA TYR A 244 -5.74 -5.96 21.86
C TYR A 244 -6.65 -6.02 20.60
N PRO A 245 -6.08 -5.84 19.38
CA PRO A 245 -6.86 -5.87 18.13
C PRO A 245 -7.69 -7.16 17.97
N PHE A 246 -7.18 -8.28 18.50
CA PHE A 246 -7.90 -9.55 18.58
C PHE A 246 -9.24 -9.45 19.34
N LEU A 247 -9.25 -8.84 20.54
CA LEU A 247 -10.47 -8.65 21.34
C LEU A 247 -11.49 -7.76 20.64
N GLY A 248 -11.02 -6.77 19.87
CA GLY A 248 -11.92 -5.87 19.13
C GLY A 248 -12.76 -6.59 18.06
N SER A 249 -12.25 -7.67 17.47
CA SER A 249 -13.02 -8.45 16.48
C SER A 249 -14.12 -9.30 17.13
N TYR A 250 -13.91 -9.81 18.35
CA TYR A 250 -14.97 -10.44 19.14
C TYR A 250 -16.04 -9.43 19.55
N LEU A 251 -15.61 -8.25 20.00
CA LEU A 251 -16.51 -7.15 20.36
C LEU A 251 -17.36 -6.69 19.16
N GLY A 252 -16.77 -6.59 17.98
CA GLY A 252 -17.49 -6.29 16.73
C GLY A 252 -18.49 -7.39 16.36
N SER A 253 -18.12 -8.66 16.52
CA SER A 253 -19.04 -9.79 16.29
C SER A 253 -20.23 -9.76 17.26
N PHE A 254 -19.96 -9.48 18.53
CA PHE A 254 -20.96 -9.31 19.57
C PHE A 254 -21.92 -8.14 19.26
N SER A 255 -21.39 -6.99 18.83
CA SER A 255 -22.20 -5.81 18.54
C SER A 255 -23.16 -6.02 17.37
N LEU A 256 -22.77 -6.75 16.32
CA LEU A 256 -23.67 -7.09 15.21
C LEU A 256 -24.85 -7.95 15.66
N ILE A 257 -24.59 -8.96 16.49
CA ILE A 257 -25.65 -9.83 17.03
C ILE A 257 -26.56 -9.06 17.97
N LEU A 258 -26.00 -8.24 18.85
CA LEU A 258 -26.77 -7.43 19.77
C LEU A 258 -27.66 -6.43 19.02
N LEU A 259 -27.12 -5.77 17.98
CA LEU A 259 -27.90 -4.88 17.12
C LEU A 259 -29.06 -5.61 16.44
N TRP A 260 -28.80 -6.78 15.87
CA TRP A 260 -29.86 -7.59 15.26
C TRP A 260 -30.93 -7.98 16.26
N THR A 261 -30.52 -8.44 17.44
CA THR A 261 -31.43 -8.79 18.54
C THR A 261 -32.26 -7.58 18.96
N PHE A 262 -31.66 -6.40 19.08
CA PHE A 262 -32.36 -5.15 19.39
C PHE A 262 -33.37 -4.75 18.32
N ILE A 263 -32.97 -4.86 17.05
CA ILE A 263 -33.84 -4.54 15.91
C ILE A 263 -35.10 -5.40 15.98
N ILE A 264 -34.96 -6.71 16.17
CA ILE A 264 -36.10 -7.63 16.27
C ILE A 264 -36.92 -7.39 17.55
N LEU A 265 -36.28 -7.12 18.68
CA LEU A 265 -36.96 -6.92 19.97
C LEU A 265 -37.89 -5.70 19.96
N PHE A 266 -37.45 -4.60 19.34
CA PHE A 266 -38.16 -3.32 19.39
C PHE A 266 -38.88 -2.96 18.09
N GLY A 267 -38.57 -3.65 16.99
CA GLY A 267 -39.08 -3.33 15.66
C GLY A 267 -40.50 -3.86 15.45
N ASN A 268 -41.32 -3.03 14.80
CA ASN A 268 -42.69 -3.41 14.44
C ASN A 268 -42.67 -4.18 13.10
N PHE A 269 -42.52 -5.50 13.16
CA PHE A 269 -42.48 -6.34 11.97
C PHE A 269 -43.82 -7.03 11.68
N PRO A 270 -44.26 -7.11 10.41
CA PRO A 270 -45.49 -7.82 10.04
C PRO A 270 -45.41 -9.35 10.31
N LEU A 271 -46.57 -10.02 10.45
CA LEU A 271 -46.68 -11.42 10.92
C LEU A 271 -45.96 -12.50 10.09
N THR A 272 -45.50 -12.22 8.86
CA THR A 272 -44.79 -13.18 7.99
C THR A 272 -43.28 -13.32 8.31
N VAL A 273 -42.78 -12.67 9.36
CA VAL A 273 -41.36 -12.35 9.56
C VAL A 273 -40.57 -13.36 10.42
N GLY A 274 -41.17 -14.42 10.95
CA GLY A 274 -40.45 -15.42 11.77
C GLY A 274 -39.19 -16.00 11.07
N LYS A 275 -39.23 -16.20 9.75
CA LYS A 275 -38.07 -16.66 8.96
C LYS A 275 -36.94 -15.62 8.87
N ILE A 276 -37.25 -14.33 8.92
CA ILE A 276 -36.27 -13.23 8.81
C ILE A 276 -35.32 -13.22 10.01
N ILE A 277 -35.80 -13.59 11.21
CA ILE A 277 -34.98 -13.64 12.43
C ILE A 277 -33.78 -14.57 12.23
N HIS A 278 -34.02 -15.78 11.70
CA HIS A 278 -32.98 -16.75 11.40
C HIS A 278 -32.05 -16.25 10.28
N TRP A 279 -32.62 -15.73 9.18
CA TRP A 279 -31.83 -15.21 8.06
C TRP A 279 -30.90 -14.06 8.45
N GLY A 280 -31.28 -13.22 9.43
CA GLY A 280 -30.39 -12.18 9.94
C GLY A 280 -29.16 -12.73 10.65
N TYR A 281 -29.30 -13.79 11.46
CA TYR A 281 -28.15 -14.47 12.06
C TYR A 281 -27.26 -15.12 10.99
N VAL A 282 -27.85 -15.77 9.98
CA VAL A 282 -27.09 -16.34 8.85
C VAL A 282 -26.31 -15.25 8.11
N LEU A 283 -26.93 -14.09 7.84
CA LEU A 283 -26.25 -12.96 7.19
C LEU A 283 -25.08 -12.44 8.04
N ILE A 284 -25.25 -12.35 9.36
CA ILE A 284 -24.17 -11.95 10.27
C ILE A 284 -23.03 -12.97 10.23
N PHE A 285 -23.32 -14.27 10.23
CA PHE A 285 -22.29 -15.30 10.11
C PHE A 285 -21.53 -15.21 8.78
N ILE A 286 -22.23 -14.95 7.68
CA ILE A 286 -21.61 -14.70 6.38
C ILE A 286 -20.70 -13.47 6.45
N ILE A 287 -21.17 -12.35 7.01
CA ILE A 287 -20.36 -11.13 7.17
C ILE A 287 -19.10 -11.42 8.02
N ILE A 288 -19.23 -12.13 9.13
CA ILE A 288 -18.12 -12.47 10.02
C ILE A 288 -17.15 -13.47 9.35
N SER A 289 -17.64 -14.35 8.48
CA SER A 289 -16.79 -15.31 7.74
C SER A 289 -15.75 -14.61 6.86
N PHE A 290 -16.03 -13.39 6.38
CA PHE A 290 -15.07 -12.58 5.61
C PHE A 290 -13.85 -12.13 6.43
N LEU A 291 -13.90 -12.21 7.76
CA LEU A 291 -12.75 -11.97 8.64
C LEU A 291 -11.75 -13.13 8.63
N ARG A 292 -12.10 -14.25 7.99
CA ARG A 292 -11.24 -15.43 7.75
C ARG A 292 -10.70 -16.11 9.00
N ASP A 293 -11.31 -15.90 10.16
CA ASP A 293 -11.05 -16.68 11.37
C ASP A 293 -12.32 -17.43 11.83
N PRO A 294 -12.33 -18.77 11.81
CA PRO A 294 -13.48 -19.55 12.24
C PRO A 294 -13.85 -19.34 13.72
N LYS A 295 -12.92 -18.88 14.56
CA LYS A 295 -13.20 -18.59 15.97
C LYS A 295 -14.24 -17.47 16.14
N PHE A 296 -14.22 -16.46 15.27
CA PHE A 296 -15.22 -15.38 15.32
C PHE A 296 -16.61 -15.88 14.92
N VAL A 297 -16.70 -16.80 13.96
CA VAL A 297 -17.97 -17.43 13.55
C VAL A 297 -18.51 -18.33 14.65
N ALA A 298 -17.66 -19.14 15.28
CA ALA A 298 -18.08 -19.98 16.40
C ALA A 298 -18.55 -19.14 17.60
N PHE A 299 -17.81 -18.08 17.93
CA PHE A 299 -18.20 -17.13 18.97
C PHE A 299 -19.52 -16.45 18.67
N SER A 300 -19.70 -15.97 17.44
CA SER A 300 -20.96 -15.34 17.02
C SER A 300 -22.12 -16.34 17.09
N GLY A 301 -21.90 -17.61 16.74
CA GLY A 301 -22.85 -18.69 16.98
C GLY A 301 -23.31 -18.77 18.43
N ILE A 302 -22.38 -18.86 19.39
CA ILE A 302 -22.69 -18.93 20.83
C ILE A 302 -23.51 -17.71 21.29
N ILE A 303 -23.10 -16.51 20.88
CA ILE A 303 -23.81 -15.28 21.23
C ILE A 303 -25.20 -15.23 20.58
N SER A 304 -25.38 -15.80 19.39
CA SER A 304 -26.69 -15.90 18.75
C SER A 304 -27.67 -16.79 19.52
N PHE A 305 -27.22 -17.85 20.21
CA PHE A 305 -28.09 -18.60 21.12
C PHE A 305 -28.61 -17.72 22.26
N LEU A 306 -27.74 -16.89 22.85
CA LEU A 306 -28.13 -15.94 23.89
C LEU A 306 -29.10 -14.89 23.36
N GLY A 307 -28.80 -14.30 22.20
CA GLY A 307 -29.67 -13.33 21.52
C GLY A 307 -31.06 -13.92 21.21
N TYR A 308 -31.10 -15.14 20.68
CA TYR A 308 -32.35 -15.86 20.42
C TYR A 308 -33.13 -16.12 21.72
N GLY A 309 -32.45 -16.51 22.80
CA GLY A 309 -33.07 -16.73 24.11
C GLY A 309 -33.74 -15.46 24.67
N ILE A 310 -33.12 -14.30 24.47
CA ILE A 310 -33.70 -12.98 24.80
C ILE A 310 -34.95 -12.72 23.96
N LEU A 311 -34.89 -12.96 22.64
CA LEU A 311 -36.07 -12.80 21.78
C LEU A 311 -37.22 -13.72 22.19
N PHE A 312 -36.93 -14.95 22.59
CA PHE A 312 -37.96 -15.89 23.05
C PHE A 312 -38.68 -15.44 24.32
N HIS A 313 -37.98 -14.79 25.27
CA HIS A 313 -38.59 -14.35 26.52
C HIS A 313 -39.25 -12.98 26.43
N PHE A 314 -38.67 -12.06 25.65
CA PHE A 314 -39.02 -10.65 25.70
C PHE A 314 -39.63 -10.09 24.40
N SER A 315 -39.53 -10.80 23.26
CA SER A 315 -40.07 -10.26 22.00
C SER A 315 -41.57 -10.48 21.86
N SER A 316 -42.22 -9.53 21.20
CA SER A 316 -43.60 -9.65 20.73
C SER A 316 -43.79 -10.74 19.66
N ALA A 317 -42.69 -11.21 19.05
CA ALA A 317 -42.68 -12.25 18.02
C ALA A 317 -42.58 -13.67 18.59
N ARG A 318 -42.73 -13.85 19.91
CA ARG A 318 -42.55 -15.14 20.61
C ARG A 318 -43.36 -16.28 20.00
N GLU A 319 -44.58 -16.01 19.56
CA GLU A 319 -45.49 -17.02 18.98
C GLU A 319 -44.96 -17.66 17.69
N PHE A 320 -44.03 -17.00 17.01
CA PHE A 320 -43.43 -17.48 15.76
C PHE A 320 -42.08 -18.18 15.95
N LEU A 321 -41.49 -18.07 17.14
CA LEU A 321 -40.22 -18.69 17.48
C LEU A 321 -40.44 -20.16 17.79
N LYS A 322 -39.70 -21.03 17.10
CA LYS A 322 -39.72 -22.49 17.32
C LYS A 322 -38.34 -22.91 17.82
N PRO A 323 -38.07 -22.81 19.14
CA PRO A 323 -36.72 -22.97 19.67
C PRO A 323 -35.99 -24.23 19.20
N PRO A 324 -36.62 -25.43 19.17
CA PRO A 324 -35.91 -26.63 18.72
C PRO A 324 -35.41 -26.54 17.28
N LEU A 325 -36.25 -26.06 16.36
CA LEU A 325 -35.91 -25.96 14.94
C LEU A 325 -34.97 -24.79 14.68
N ASP A 326 -35.25 -23.62 15.25
CA ASP A 326 -34.49 -22.40 14.99
C ASP A 326 -33.07 -22.50 15.55
N LEU A 327 -32.90 -23.03 16.76
CA LEU A 327 -31.59 -23.23 17.37
C LEU A 327 -30.80 -24.32 16.64
N PHE A 328 -31.46 -25.38 16.17
CA PHE A 328 -30.83 -26.38 15.31
C PHE A 328 -30.32 -25.73 14.03
N LEU A 329 -31.14 -24.95 13.33
CA LEU A 329 -30.74 -24.25 12.11
C LEU A 329 -29.61 -23.25 12.36
N ILE A 330 -29.65 -22.46 13.44
CA ILE A 330 -28.57 -21.53 13.81
C ILE A 330 -27.27 -22.31 14.05
N GLY A 331 -27.33 -23.41 14.80
CA GLY A 331 -26.18 -24.27 15.07
C GLY A 331 -25.59 -24.90 13.81
N THR A 332 -26.42 -25.49 12.95
CA THR A 332 -25.96 -26.14 11.71
C THR A 332 -25.39 -25.14 10.73
N THR A 333 -26.04 -23.98 10.53
CA THR A 333 -25.55 -22.92 9.65
C THR A 333 -24.24 -22.33 10.16
N CYS A 334 -24.12 -22.06 11.46
CA CYS A 334 -22.87 -21.64 12.08
C CYS A 334 -21.75 -22.66 11.86
N GLY A 335 -22.03 -23.95 12.07
CA GLY A 335 -21.06 -25.03 11.86
C GLY A 335 -20.57 -25.12 10.42
N ILE A 336 -21.49 -25.09 9.44
CA ILE A 336 -21.17 -25.11 8.01
C ILE A 336 -20.31 -23.91 7.63
N ILE A 337 -20.71 -22.70 8.04
CA ILE A 337 -19.97 -21.47 7.73
C ILE A 337 -18.59 -21.49 8.40
N ALA A 338 -18.47 -21.97 9.64
CA ALA A 338 -17.19 -22.07 10.33
C ALA A 338 -16.23 -23.06 9.64
N LEU A 339 -16.72 -24.21 9.17
CA LEU A 339 -15.92 -25.18 8.40
C LEU A 339 -15.42 -24.59 7.08
N PHE A 340 -16.30 -23.88 6.37
CA PHE A 340 -15.95 -23.20 5.13
C PHE A 340 -14.92 -22.08 5.37
N THR A 341 -15.10 -21.28 6.43
CA THR A 341 -14.15 -20.24 6.85
C THR A 341 -12.79 -20.84 7.19
N ASN A 342 -12.75 -21.97 7.89
CA ASN A 342 -11.49 -22.66 8.21
C ASN A 342 -10.77 -23.15 6.95
N SER A 343 -11.52 -23.68 5.97
CA SER A 343 -10.95 -24.14 4.70
C SER A 343 -10.33 -22.98 3.91
N PHE A 344 -11.02 -21.84 3.83
CA PHE A 344 -10.47 -20.63 3.22
C PHE A 344 -9.24 -20.10 3.95
N ARG A 345 -9.27 -20.10 5.29
CA ARG A 345 -8.12 -19.67 6.10
C ARG A 345 -6.88 -20.50 5.79
N LYS A 346 -7.01 -21.83 5.69
CA LYS A 346 -5.90 -22.72 5.33
C LYS A 346 -5.36 -22.41 3.94
N TYR A 347 -6.23 -22.29 2.94
CA TYR A 347 -5.83 -21.93 1.58
C TYR A 347 -5.09 -20.59 1.55
N TYR A 348 -5.62 -19.58 2.26
CA TYR A 348 -5.01 -18.27 2.34
C TYR A 348 -3.63 -18.32 3.01
N SER A 349 -3.46 -19.04 4.11
CA SER A 349 -2.15 -19.20 4.76
C SER A 349 -1.13 -19.84 3.83
N ASN A 350 -1.47 -20.95 3.17
CA ASN A 350 -0.57 -21.63 2.25
C ASN A 350 -0.14 -20.72 1.09
N LEU A 351 -1.08 -19.91 0.59
CA LEU A 351 -0.80 -18.92 -0.44
C LEU A 351 0.16 -17.84 0.07
N LEU A 352 0.02 -17.36 1.31
CA LEU A 352 0.95 -16.42 1.92
C LEU A 352 2.36 -17.01 2.09
N ASP A 353 2.43 -18.27 2.54
CA ASP A 353 3.71 -18.99 2.71
C ASP A 353 4.45 -19.10 1.36
N ALA A 354 3.76 -19.48 0.29
CA ALA A 354 4.34 -19.50 -1.06
C ALA A 354 4.81 -18.11 -1.55
N TYR A 355 4.14 -17.03 -1.15
CA TYR A 355 4.59 -15.67 -1.48
C TYR A 355 5.87 -15.28 -0.72
N ASP A 356 6.01 -15.65 0.55
CA ASP A 356 7.22 -15.43 1.34
C ASP A 356 8.41 -16.20 0.75
N GLU A 357 8.20 -17.45 0.32
CA GLU A 357 9.23 -18.26 -0.35
C GLU A 357 9.71 -17.61 -1.66
N ILE A 358 8.78 -17.20 -2.53
CA ILE A 358 9.10 -16.52 -3.79
C ILE A 358 9.86 -15.22 -3.54
N GLU A 359 9.50 -14.47 -2.50
CA GLU A 359 10.23 -13.25 -2.14
C GLU A 359 11.64 -13.55 -1.65
N ALA A 360 11.80 -14.53 -0.76
CA ALA A 360 13.11 -14.93 -0.26
C ALA A 360 14.03 -15.32 -1.42
N GLU A 361 13.53 -16.14 -2.35
CA GLU A 361 14.26 -16.50 -3.57
C GLU A 361 14.60 -15.29 -4.44
N LYS A 362 13.65 -14.37 -4.65
CA LYS A 362 13.88 -13.13 -5.41
C LYS A 362 14.96 -12.28 -4.77
N SER A 363 14.96 -12.14 -3.44
CA SER A 363 15.97 -11.35 -2.72
C SER A 363 17.38 -11.93 -2.89
N VAL A 364 17.51 -13.26 -2.80
CA VAL A 364 18.77 -13.98 -3.04
C VAL A 364 19.20 -13.80 -4.50
N LEU A 365 18.26 -13.88 -5.44
CA LEU A 365 18.53 -13.67 -6.86
C LEU A 365 19.00 -12.24 -7.14
N GLU A 366 18.39 -11.22 -6.54
CA GLU A 366 18.81 -9.82 -6.70
C GLU A 366 20.24 -9.58 -6.20
N VAL A 367 20.61 -10.18 -5.06
CA VAL A 367 21.99 -10.11 -4.55
C VAL A 367 22.97 -10.80 -5.51
N ARG A 368 22.60 -11.98 -6.02
CA ARG A 368 23.44 -12.73 -6.98
C ARG A 368 23.62 -11.97 -8.29
N VAL A 369 22.54 -11.39 -8.83
CA VAL A 369 22.59 -10.57 -10.04
C VAL A 369 23.49 -9.37 -9.81
N ARG A 370 23.35 -8.64 -8.70
CA ARG A 370 24.20 -7.49 -8.38
C ARG A 370 25.68 -7.87 -8.25
N ALA A 371 25.98 -8.99 -7.61
CA ALA A 371 27.35 -9.49 -7.51
C ALA A 371 27.93 -9.80 -8.90
N ARG A 372 27.19 -10.52 -9.75
CA ARG A 372 27.59 -10.82 -11.13
C ARG A 372 27.74 -9.57 -11.99
N THR A 373 26.85 -8.58 -11.87
CA THR A 373 27.00 -7.30 -12.57
C THR A 373 28.30 -6.60 -12.19
N LYS A 374 28.63 -6.56 -10.89
CA LYS A 374 29.87 -5.94 -10.40
C LYS A 374 31.13 -6.68 -10.90
N GLU A 375 31.11 -8.02 -10.90
CA GLU A 375 32.19 -8.84 -11.47
C GLU A 375 32.38 -8.56 -12.97
N LEU A 376 31.29 -8.47 -13.74
CA LEU A 376 31.33 -8.15 -15.16
C LEU A 376 31.88 -6.74 -15.43
N GLU A 377 31.48 -5.75 -14.62
CA GLU A 377 32.01 -4.38 -14.70
C GLU A 377 33.52 -4.35 -14.43
N GLN A 378 33.99 -5.10 -13.42
CA GLN A 378 35.42 -5.21 -13.13
C GLN A 378 36.19 -5.90 -14.26
N LEU A 379 35.63 -6.98 -14.83
CA LEU A 379 36.24 -7.68 -15.96
C LEU A 379 36.31 -6.79 -17.20
N ALA A 380 35.24 -6.08 -17.51
CA ALA A 380 35.19 -5.12 -18.62
C ALA A 380 36.23 -4.02 -18.46
N ALA A 381 36.34 -3.42 -17.26
CA ALA A 381 37.35 -2.41 -16.97
C ALA A 381 38.79 -2.93 -17.12
N ASN A 382 39.06 -4.16 -16.68
CA ASN A 382 40.37 -4.80 -16.82
C ASN A 382 40.70 -5.09 -18.30
N LEU A 383 39.73 -5.63 -19.06
CA LEU A 383 39.89 -5.85 -20.50
C LEU A 383 40.15 -4.54 -21.25
N ASP A 384 39.42 -3.47 -20.94
CA ASP A 384 39.65 -2.15 -21.53
C ASP A 384 41.06 -1.61 -21.24
N GLN A 385 41.55 -1.85 -20.02
CA GLN A 385 42.93 -1.50 -19.67
C GLN A 385 43.95 -2.31 -20.49
N GLN A 386 43.78 -3.63 -20.57
CA GLN A 386 44.67 -4.50 -21.35
C GLN A 386 44.67 -4.14 -22.84
N VAL A 387 43.50 -3.83 -23.42
CA VAL A 387 43.37 -3.39 -24.81
C VAL A 387 44.13 -2.09 -25.02
N LYS A 388 44.01 -1.11 -24.11
CA LYS A 388 44.77 0.15 -24.19
C LYS A 388 46.28 -0.08 -24.12
N GLU A 389 46.75 -0.90 -23.18
CA GLU A 389 48.16 -1.25 -23.03
C GLU A 389 48.71 -1.94 -24.29
N ARG A 390 48.02 -2.97 -24.78
CA ARG A 390 48.40 -3.69 -26.01
C ARG A 390 48.37 -2.82 -27.25
N THR A 391 47.39 -1.92 -27.38
CA THR A 391 47.29 -1.00 -28.52
C THR A 391 48.47 -0.03 -28.51
N LYS A 392 48.89 0.45 -27.34
CA LYS A 392 50.07 1.31 -27.19
C LYS A 392 51.36 0.56 -27.53
N GLU A 393 51.55 -0.66 -27.01
CA GLU A 393 52.69 -1.52 -27.32
C GLU A 393 52.79 -1.78 -28.83
N LEU A 394 51.67 -2.12 -29.49
CA LEU A 394 51.60 -2.33 -30.93
C LEU A 394 51.97 -1.05 -31.71
N GLN A 395 51.48 0.12 -31.29
CA GLN A 395 51.86 1.39 -31.94
C GLN A 395 53.36 1.70 -31.83
N GLU A 396 53.98 1.38 -30.69
CA GLU A 396 55.43 1.54 -30.51
C GLU A 396 56.20 0.57 -31.43
N ARG A 397 55.78 -0.69 -31.53
CA ARG A 397 56.36 -1.67 -32.46
C ARG A 397 56.21 -1.27 -33.92
N VAL A 398 55.05 -0.75 -34.32
CA VAL A 398 54.85 -0.23 -35.69
C VAL A 398 55.82 0.91 -35.98
N LYS A 399 55.99 1.87 -35.06
CA LYS A 399 56.97 2.97 -35.21
C LYS A 399 58.41 2.47 -35.29
N GLU A 400 58.75 1.44 -34.52
CA GLU A 400 60.08 0.81 -34.54
C GLU A 400 60.35 0.17 -35.90
N LEU A 401 59.38 -0.59 -36.44
CA LEU A 401 59.44 -1.19 -37.77
C LEU A 401 59.54 -0.14 -38.88
N GLU A 402 58.77 0.94 -38.82
CA GLU A 402 58.86 2.06 -39.77
C GLU A 402 60.24 2.71 -39.76
N ARG A 403 60.85 2.89 -38.58
CA ARG A 403 62.23 3.40 -38.45
C ARG A 403 63.23 2.44 -39.07
N PHE A 404 63.10 1.14 -38.80
CA PHE A 404 63.98 0.13 -39.36
C PHE A 404 63.88 0.09 -40.89
N GLN A 405 62.67 0.17 -41.43
CA GLN A 405 62.44 0.21 -42.88
C GLN A 405 63.05 1.47 -43.53
N LYS A 406 62.90 2.65 -42.91
CA LYS A 406 63.56 3.89 -43.39
C LYS A 406 65.08 3.77 -43.40
N LEU A 407 65.67 3.19 -42.36
CA LEU A 407 67.12 2.95 -42.29
C LEU A 407 67.59 1.95 -43.36
N ALA A 408 66.82 0.87 -43.58
CA ALA A 408 67.12 -0.12 -44.61
C ALA A 408 67.08 0.48 -46.02
N LEU A 409 66.03 1.25 -46.35
CA LEU A 409 65.91 1.96 -47.63
C LEU A 409 67.05 2.97 -47.82
N GLY A 410 67.43 3.71 -46.77
CA GLY A 410 68.56 4.63 -46.81
C GLY A 410 69.89 3.91 -47.10
N ARG A 411 70.10 2.73 -46.49
CA ARG A 411 71.29 1.89 -46.76
C ARG A 411 71.28 1.34 -48.18
N GLU A 412 70.14 0.89 -48.69
CA GLU A 412 70.02 0.42 -50.07
C GLU A 412 70.31 1.54 -51.09
N LEU A 413 69.76 2.74 -50.88
CA LEU A 413 70.04 3.90 -51.73
C LEU A 413 71.53 4.24 -51.71
N LYS A 414 72.17 4.26 -50.54
CA LYS A 414 73.62 4.49 -50.40
C LYS A 414 74.45 3.41 -51.11
N MET A 415 74.03 2.14 -51.00
CA MET A 415 74.66 1.01 -51.71
C MET A 415 74.57 1.16 -53.23
N ILE A 416 73.43 1.61 -53.75
CA ILE A 416 73.26 1.90 -55.18
C ILE A 416 74.16 3.05 -55.61
N GLU A 417 74.23 4.11 -54.81
CA GLU A 417 75.07 5.29 -55.07
C GLU A 417 76.56 4.93 -55.11
N LEU A 418 77.04 4.20 -54.09
CA LEU A 418 78.42 3.70 -54.02
C LEU A 418 78.75 2.72 -55.16
N LYS A 419 77.80 1.85 -55.55
CA LYS A 419 77.99 0.96 -56.72
C LYS A 419 78.19 1.77 -58.00
N LYS A 420 77.38 2.81 -58.23
CA LYS A 420 77.54 3.72 -59.38
C LYS A 420 78.88 4.45 -59.34
N GLU A 421 79.32 4.91 -58.16
CA GLU A 421 80.62 5.57 -57.98
C GLU A 421 81.79 4.63 -58.28
N ILE A 422 81.76 3.41 -57.76
CA ILE A 422 82.76 2.36 -58.05
C ILE A 422 82.82 2.10 -59.57
N GLU A 423 81.67 2.02 -60.22
CA GLU A 423 81.59 1.78 -61.67
C GLU A 423 82.15 2.96 -62.48
N LYS A 424 81.93 4.20 -62.02
CA LYS A 424 82.49 5.41 -62.62
C LYS A 424 84.01 5.48 -62.44
N LEU A 425 84.50 5.22 -61.23
CA LEU A 425 85.93 5.16 -60.91
C LEU A 425 86.65 4.05 -61.67
N LYS A 426 86.02 2.87 -61.86
CA LYS A 426 86.56 1.80 -62.72
C LYS A 426 86.73 2.25 -64.16
N LYS A 427 85.73 2.94 -64.73
CA LYS A 427 85.82 3.51 -66.09
C LYS A 427 86.89 4.59 -66.23
N GLU A 428 87.15 5.36 -65.18
CA GLU A 428 88.24 6.34 -65.15
C GLU A 428 89.62 5.65 -65.05
N LEU A 429 89.74 4.60 -64.24
CA LEU A 429 90.95 3.76 -64.15
C LEU A 429 91.28 3.05 -65.46
N GLU A 430 90.27 2.56 -66.18
CA GLU A 430 90.43 1.98 -67.53
C GLU A 430 90.85 3.02 -68.58
N LYS A 431 90.55 4.31 -68.39
CA LYS A 431 91.00 5.40 -69.27
C LYS A 431 92.41 5.92 -68.96
N THR A 432 92.94 5.59 -67.77
CA THR A 432 94.26 6.06 -67.31
C THR A 432 95.33 4.97 -67.48
N ARG A 433 94.98 3.86 -68.12
CA ARG A 433 95.84 2.75 -68.51
C ARG A 433 95.96 2.73 -70.03
#